data_AF-A0A401QND4-F1
#
_entry.id   AF-A0A401QND4-F1
#
_cell.length_a   1.000
_cell.length_b   1.000
_cell.length_c   1.000
_cell.angle_alpha   90.00
_cell.angle_beta   90.00
_cell.angle_gamma   90.00
#
_symmetry.space_group_name_H-M   'P 1'
#
loop_
_entity.id
_entity.type
_entity.pdbx_description
1 polymer ?
#
loop_
_entity_poly.entity_id
_entity_poly.type
_entity_poly.pdbx_seq_one_letter_code
_entity_poly.pdbx_strand_id
1 'polypeptide(L)'
;MTTHPVTNDTLKQRLIKKLQDAFLDKWVKDTQRMDRRLLALVLLAHSSDVLENAFVPLLDEQYELATGRSRELLELNPDVECTKANPATEMIWAVMAAFTK
;
A
#
# COMPACT_ATOMS: atom_id res chain seq x y z
N MET A 1 12.28 -0.30 32.67
CA MET A 1 11.85 -0.02 31.29
C MET A 1 12.28 -1.19 30.43
N THR A 2 11.35 -1.96 29.88
CA THR A 2 11.66 -3.06 28.95
C THR A 2 11.56 -2.52 27.52
N THR A 3 12.61 -2.70 26.71
CA THR A 3 12.65 -2.28 25.30
C THR A 3 12.60 -3.50 24.38
N HIS A 4 12.10 -3.29 23.16
CA HIS A 4 11.99 -4.32 22.13
C HIS A 4 12.69 -3.85 20.83
N PRO A 5 14.03 -3.87 20.78
CA PRO A 5 14.75 -3.49 19.58
C PRO A 5 14.48 -4.48 18.44
N VAL A 6 14.50 -4.00 17.20
CA VAL A 6 14.35 -4.85 16.01
C VAL A 6 15.59 -5.71 15.87
N THR A 7 15.43 -7.03 15.99
CA THR A 7 16.54 -7.99 15.86
C THR A 7 16.73 -8.48 14.42
N ASN A 8 15.65 -8.54 13.64
CA ASN A 8 15.67 -9.02 12.26
C ASN A 8 15.43 -7.88 11.27
N ASP A 9 16.47 -7.08 11.04
CA ASP A 9 16.40 -5.99 10.08
C ASP A 9 16.16 -6.50 8.64
N THR A 10 16.63 -7.71 8.31
CA THR A 10 16.46 -8.27 6.96
C THR A 10 14.98 -8.43 6.57
N LEU A 11 14.11 -8.81 7.52
CA LEU A 11 12.68 -8.92 7.26
C LEU A 11 12.04 -7.54 7.06
N LYS A 12 12.43 -6.54 7.85
CA LYS A 12 11.99 -5.15 7.68
C LYS A 12 12.37 -4.63 6.29
N GLN A 13 13.62 -4.82 5.88
CA GLN A 13 14.09 -4.39 4.55
C GLN A 13 13.35 -5.13 3.42
N ARG A 14 13.08 -6.43 3.56
CA ARG A 14 12.29 -7.19 2.57
C ARG A 14 10.86 -6.67 2.46
N LEU A 15 10.24 -6.29 3.58
CA LEU A 15 8.88 -5.71 3.59
C LEU A 15 8.86 -4.37 2.87
N ILE A 16 9.79 -3.47 3.20
CA ILE A 16 9.93 -2.16 2.56
C ILE A 16 10.15 -2.32 1.06
N LYS A 17 11.09 -3.19 0.66
CA LYS A 17 11.37 -3.45 -0.75
C LYS A 17 10.16 -4.04 -1.49
N LYS A 18 9.42 -4.98 -0.87
CA LYS A 18 8.18 -5.53 -1.47
C LYS A 18 7.16 -4.43 -1.76
N LEU A 19 7.05 -3.44 -0.87
CA LEU A 19 6.13 -2.31 -1.03
C LEU A 19 6.63 -1.33 -2.10
N GLN A 20 7.93 -1.01 -2.12
CA GLN A 20 8.53 -0.17 -3.16
C GLN A 20 8.38 -0.79 -4.55
N ASP A 21 8.73 -2.07 -4.71
CA ASP A 21 8.59 -2.81 -5.98
C ASP A 21 7.14 -2.76 -6.50
N ALA A 22 6.15 -2.76 -5.60
CA ALA A 22 4.73 -2.70 -5.96
C ALA A 22 4.35 -1.38 -6.64
N PHE A 23 4.98 -0.27 -6.26
CA PHE A 23 4.74 1.06 -6.83
C PHE A 23 5.70 1.44 -7.95
N LEU A 24 6.79 0.69 -8.13
CA LEU A 24 7.80 0.91 -9.15
C LEU A 24 7.69 -0.16 -10.25
N ASP A 25 8.53 -1.18 -10.19
CA ASP A 25 8.75 -2.16 -11.26
C ASP A 25 7.55 -3.09 -11.51
N LYS A 26 6.76 -3.37 -10.46
CA LYS A 26 5.61 -4.28 -10.50
C LYS A 26 4.28 -3.54 -10.41
N TRP A 27 4.27 -2.26 -10.74
CA TRP A 27 3.05 -1.47 -10.72
C TRP A 27 2.03 -2.02 -11.70
N VAL A 28 0.83 -2.30 -11.17
CA VAL A 28 -0.33 -2.69 -11.97
C VAL A 28 -1.42 -1.67 -11.69
N LYS A 29 -1.84 -0.97 -12.74
CA LYS A 29 -2.91 0.04 -12.65
C LYS A 29 -4.27 -0.57 -12.28
N ASP A 30 -4.47 -1.84 -12.61
CA ASP A 30 -5.68 -2.59 -12.27
C ASP A 30 -5.56 -3.21 -10.87
N THR A 31 -6.32 -2.66 -9.91
CA THR A 31 -6.33 -3.07 -8.50
C THR A 31 -6.75 -4.52 -8.31
N GLN A 32 -7.53 -5.08 -9.23
CA GLN A 32 -7.98 -6.48 -9.17
C GLN A 32 -6.84 -7.47 -9.46
N ARG A 33 -5.77 -7.02 -10.12
CA ARG A 33 -4.60 -7.83 -10.44
C ARG A 33 -3.50 -7.73 -9.38
N MET A 34 -3.63 -6.82 -8.42
CA MET A 34 -2.71 -6.73 -7.29
C MET A 34 -2.93 -7.86 -6.28
N ASP A 35 -1.85 -8.25 -5.58
CA ASP A 35 -1.97 -9.15 -4.43
C ASP A 35 -2.83 -8.48 -3.34
N ARG A 36 -3.91 -9.13 -2.95
CA ARG A 36 -4.87 -8.63 -1.96
C ARG A 36 -4.21 -8.24 -0.63
N ARG A 37 -3.19 -8.99 -0.21
CA ARG A 37 -2.44 -8.67 1.03
C ARG A 37 -1.62 -7.40 0.88
N LEU A 38 -1.07 -7.16 -0.30
CA LEU A 38 -0.30 -5.97 -0.61
C LEU A 38 -1.22 -4.75 -0.73
N LEU A 39 -2.36 -4.89 -1.41
CA LEU A 39 -3.39 -3.84 -1.49
C LEU A 39 -3.86 -3.41 -0.09
N ALA A 40 -4.23 -4.38 0.76
CA ALA A 40 -4.64 -4.09 2.13
C ALA A 40 -3.52 -3.43 2.96
N LEU A 41 -2.27 -3.91 2.81
CA LEU A 41 -1.12 -3.31 3.49
C LEU A 41 -0.93 -1.85 3.09
N VAL A 42 -1.01 -1.52 1.80
CA VAL A 42 -0.86 -0.15 1.29
C VAL A 42 -1.95 0.76 1.85
N LEU A 43 -3.21 0.34 1.77
CA LEU A 43 -4.35 1.14 2.22
C LEU A 43 -4.24 1.44 3.73
N LEU A 44 -3.93 0.41 4.53
CA LEU A 44 -3.76 0.58 5.98
C LEU A 44 -2.53 1.41 6.32
N ALA A 45 -1.39 1.18 5.67
CA ALA A 45 -0.17 1.95 5.87
C ALA A 45 -0.36 3.43 5.55
N HIS A 46 -1.18 3.75 4.53
CA HIS A 46 -1.56 5.12 4.23
C HIS A 46 -2.45 5.70 5.33
N SER A 47 -3.53 5.01 5.72
CA SER A 47 -4.44 5.49 6.79
C SER A 47 -3.76 5.68 8.15
N SER A 48 -2.60 5.04 8.35
CA SER A 48 -1.78 5.14 9.55
C SER A 48 -0.61 6.13 9.41
N ASP A 49 -0.53 6.90 8.31
CA ASP A 49 0.53 7.86 8.01
C ASP A 49 1.95 7.28 8.04
N VAL A 50 2.11 6.00 7.72
CA VAL A 50 3.42 5.31 7.72
C VAL A 50 3.88 4.87 6.34
N LEU A 51 3.07 5.05 5.30
CA LEU A 51 3.41 4.67 3.93
C LEU A 51 4.61 5.46 3.40
N GLU A 52 4.67 6.76 3.68
CA GLU A 52 5.77 7.65 3.21
C GLU A 52 7.13 7.19 3.71
N ASN A 53 7.21 6.59 4.90
CA ASN A 53 8.45 6.07 5.47
C ASN A 53 9.12 5.00 4.58
N ALA A 54 8.32 4.29 3.78
CA ALA A 54 8.85 3.31 2.83
C ALA A 54 9.38 3.96 1.54
N PHE A 55 8.97 5.20 1.24
CA PHE A 55 9.41 5.93 0.05
C PHE A 55 10.61 6.84 0.31
N VAL A 56 10.82 7.31 1.54
CA VAL A 56 11.98 8.13 1.93
C VAL A 56 13.34 7.63 1.39
N PRO A 57 13.67 6.32 1.40
CA PRO A 57 14.97 5.85 0.90
C PRO A 57 15.05 5.69 -0.64
N LEU A 58 14.00 6.05 -1.39
CA LEU A 58 14.00 6.02 -2.85
C LEU A 58 14.74 7.24 -3.44
N LEU A 59 15.14 7.13 -4.71
CA LEU A 59 15.63 8.27 -5.49
C LEU A 59 14.48 9.26 -5.75
N ASP A 60 14.77 10.55 -5.91
CA ASP A 60 13.76 11.61 -6.10
C ASP A 60 12.73 11.27 -7.20
N GLU A 61 13.19 10.81 -8.37
CA GLU A 61 12.29 10.41 -9.47
C GLU A 61 11.37 9.24 -9.10
N GLN A 62 11.90 8.27 -8.36
CA GLN A 62 11.14 7.10 -7.90
C GLN A 62 10.18 7.47 -6.78
N TYR A 63 10.58 8.40 -5.91
CA TYR A 63 9.76 8.95 -4.85
C TYR A 63 8.54 9.67 -5.41
N GLU A 64 8.74 10.58 -6.36
CA GLU A 64 7.64 11.30 -7.01
C GLU A 64 6.69 10.34 -7.73
N LEU A 65 7.24 9.36 -8.46
CA LEU A 65 6.45 8.34 -9.16
C LEU A 65 5.63 7.48 -8.20
N ALA A 66 6.24 6.98 -7.14
CA ALA A 66 5.56 6.14 -6.14
C ALA A 66 4.48 6.93 -5.39
N THR A 67 4.76 8.18 -5.03
CA THR A 67 3.81 9.07 -4.37
C THR A 67 2.62 9.37 -5.27
N GLY A 68 2.86 9.70 -6.55
CA GLY A 68 1.80 9.91 -7.53
C GLY A 68 0.90 8.68 -7.71
N ARG A 69 1.50 7.50 -7.91
CA ARG A 69 0.77 6.23 -8.04
C ARG A 69 0.00 5.85 -6.77
N SER A 70 0.56 6.12 -5.59
CA SER A 70 -0.13 5.87 -4.32
C SER A 70 -1.36 6.76 -4.20
N ARG A 71 -1.26 8.05 -4.58
CA ARG A 71 -2.40 8.98 -4.58
C ARG A 71 -3.48 8.52 -5.56
N GLU A 72 -3.11 8.15 -6.79
CA GLU A 72 -4.06 7.62 -7.78
C GLU A 72 -4.84 6.40 -7.27
N LEU A 73 -4.16 5.50 -6.52
CA LEU A 73 -4.80 4.32 -5.93
C LEU A 73 -5.76 4.67 -4.79
N LEU A 74 -5.43 5.69 -4.01
CA LEU A 74 -6.22 6.13 -2.85
C LEU A 74 -7.42 6.98 -3.24
N GLU A 75 -7.35 7.68 -4.38
CA GLU A 75 -8.45 8.45 -4.96
C GLU A 75 -9.51 7.56 -5.65
N LEU A 76 -9.29 6.24 -5.74
CA LEU A 76 -10.28 5.31 -6.28
C LEU A 76 -11.53 5.27 -5.41
N ASN A 77 -12.69 5.18 -6.06
CA ASN A 77 -13.96 5.09 -5.35
C ASN A 77 -14.20 3.63 -4.87
N PRO A 78 -14.23 3.36 -3.55
CA PRO A 78 -14.43 2.01 -3.03
C PRO A 78 -15.79 1.40 -3.42
N ASP A 79 -16.85 2.22 -3.58
CA ASP A 79 -18.17 1.76 -4.01
C ASP A 79 -18.18 1.32 -5.48
N VAL A 80 -17.29 1.86 -6.30
CA VAL A 80 -17.14 1.46 -7.71
C VAL A 80 -16.22 0.25 -7.82
N GLU A 81 -15.10 0.24 -7.10
CA GLU A 81 -14.11 -0.83 -7.16
C GLU A 81 -14.58 -2.14 -6.52
N CYS A 82 -15.49 -2.08 -5.54
CA CYS A 82 -16.09 -3.29 -4.96
C CYS A 82 -16.97 -4.05 -5.95
N THR A 83 -17.66 -3.35 -6.87
CA THR A 83 -18.53 -3.99 -7.88
C THR A 83 -17.78 -4.75 -8.97
N LYS A 84 -16.52 -4.37 -9.20
CA LYS A 84 -15.63 -5.04 -10.16
C LYS A 84 -14.92 -6.25 -9.54
N ALA A 85 -15.08 -6.44 -8.22
CA ALA A 85 -14.25 -7.34 -7.46
C ALA A 85 -14.80 -8.77 -7.36
N ASN A 86 -13.88 -9.71 -7.22
CA ASN A 86 -14.15 -11.02 -6.65
C ASN A 86 -14.72 -10.82 -5.22
N PRO A 87 -15.70 -11.61 -4.71
CA PRO A 87 -16.36 -11.33 -3.43
C PRO A 87 -15.40 -11.23 -2.23
N ALA A 88 -14.22 -11.83 -2.34
CA ALA A 88 -13.17 -11.77 -1.32
C ALA A 88 -12.46 -10.40 -1.19
N THR A 89 -12.59 -9.50 -2.17
CA THR A 89 -11.96 -8.17 -2.14
C THR A 89 -12.93 -7.08 -1.65
N GLU A 90 -14.23 -7.35 -1.59
CA GLU A 90 -15.26 -6.42 -1.11
C GLU A 90 -14.97 -5.91 0.31
N MET A 91 -14.54 -6.79 1.21
CA MET A 91 -14.19 -6.40 2.58
C MET A 91 -13.00 -5.43 2.65
N ILE A 92 -12.03 -5.54 1.74
CA ILE A 92 -10.88 -4.61 1.70
C ILE A 92 -11.36 -3.21 1.32
N TRP A 93 -12.25 -3.12 0.33
CA TRP A 93 -12.85 -1.86 -0.09
C TRP A 93 -13.78 -1.27 0.97
N ALA A 94 -14.54 -2.10 1.68
CA ALA A 94 -15.38 -1.66 2.80
C ALA A 94 -14.53 -1.08 3.96
N VAL A 95 -13.40 -1.72 4.29
CA VAL A 95 -12.45 -1.19 5.28
C VAL A 95 -11.85 0.13 4.80
N MET A 96 -11.49 0.23 3.52
CA MET A 96 -10.99 1.49 2.94
C MET A 96 -12.02 2.62 3.05
N ALA A 97 -13.29 2.34 2.72
CA ALA A 97 -14.40 3.29 2.86
C ALA A 97 -14.63 3.73 4.32
N ALA A 98 -14.30 2.88 5.29
CA ALA A 98 -14.39 3.22 6.71
C ALA A 98 -13.26 4.13 7.18
N PHE A 99 -12.07 4.03 6.60
CA PHE A 99 -10.92 4.90 6.92
C PHE A 99 -10.91 6.24 6.16
N THR A 100 -11.72 6.36 5.10
CA THR A 100 -11.87 7.60 4.31
C THR A 100 -13.05 8.47 4.75
N LYS A 101 -13.90 7.98 5.67
CA LYS A 101 -14.99 8.73 6.32
C LYS A 101 -14.52 9.34 7.63
#